data_AF-A0ABD2SKA4-F1
#
_entry.id   AF-A0ABD2SKA4-F1
#
_cell.length_a   1.000
_cell.length_b   1.000
_cell.length_c   1.000
_cell.angle_alpha   90.00
_cell.angle_beta   90.00
_cell.angle_gamma   90.00
#
_symmetry.space_group_name_H-M   'P 1'
#
loop_
_entity.id
_entity.type
_entity.pdbx_description
1 polymer ?
#
loop_
_entity_poly.entity_id
_entity_poly.type
_entity_poly.pdbx_seq_one_letter_code
_entity_poly.pdbx_strand_id
1 'polypeptide(L)'
;MVLEFLGDSLLRLVKYNRYKGLELDKVREICKCILIGLDYLHRELGIIHTDLKLENVLLLSTINATQDPIRSGTPPILERPEGIPNGGATMNIIEKKLKQRARRAAARISGRRASMGGVGGGAKTNRSLDGIDLKCKVVDFGSACWADKQFAQEIQTRQYRSPEVILQSGYSFSADMWSFACIAFELATGEMMFTPKGGQGFSEDEDHLAMMMELLGKIPRKIWRFEEDPEAEVWVYRKITYRQVQVF
;
A
#
# COMPACT_ATOMS: atom_id res chain seq x y z
N MET A 1 -0.27 25.35 -15.16
CA MET A 1 0.88 24.47 -15.48
C MET A 1 0.51 23.64 -16.69
N VAL A 2 1.41 23.47 -17.66
CA VAL A 2 1.23 22.58 -18.83
C VAL A 2 2.22 21.43 -18.68
N LEU A 3 1.75 20.19 -18.72
CA LEU A 3 2.56 18.97 -18.57
C LEU A 3 2.34 18.03 -19.75
N GLU A 4 3.21 17.04 -19.91
CA GLU A 4 2.99 15.94 -20.85
C GLU A 4 1.73 15.14 -20.47
N PHE A 5 1.06 14.59 -21.48
CA PHE A 5 -0.06 13.68 -21.24
C PHE A 5 0.49 12.34 -20.74
N LEU A 6 -0.10 11.84 -19.65
CA LEU A 6 0.16 10.51 -19.09
C LEU A 6 -1.13 9.69 -19.06
N GLY A 7 -0.97 8.39 -18.92
CA GLY A 7 -2.04 7.41 -18.90
C GLY A 7 -2.73 7.25 -17.55
N ASP A 8 -3.25 6.05 -17.31
CA ASP A 8 -4.02 5.74 -16.10
C ASP A 8 -3.12 5.61 -14.87
N SER A 9 -3.66 5.93 -13.69
CA SER A 9 -2.95 5.72 -12.43
C SER A 9 -2.78 4.25 -12.08
N LEU A 10 -1.78 3.94 -11.24
CA LEU A 10 -1.62 2.58 -10.71
C LEU A 10 -2.85 2.13 -9.90
N LEU A 11 -3.59 3.05 -9.28
CA LEU A 11 -4.85 2.69 -8.61
C LEU A 11 -5.86 2.11 -9.61
N ARG A 12 -5.93 2.70 -10.81
CA ARG A 12 -6.81 2.19 -11.87
C ARG A 12 -6.31 0.85 -12.40
N LEU A 13 -5.00 0.62 -12.48
CA LEU A 13 -4.42 -0.69 -12.81
C LEU A 13 -4.81 -1.76 -11.78
N VAL A 14 -4.66 -1.49 -10.48
CA VAL A 14 -5.04 -2.42 -9.40
C VAL A 14 -6.55 -2.72 -9.44
N LYS A 15 -7.38 -1.69 -9.65
CA LYS A 15 -8.84 -1.84 -9.86
C LYS A 15 -9.16 -2.69 -11.09
N TYR A 16 -8.46 -2.46 -12.20
CA TYR A 16 -8.62 -3.22 -13.44
C TYR A 16 -8.31 -4.70 -13.22
N ASN A 17 -7.25 -5.00 -12.46
CA ASN A 17 -6.87 -6.35 -12.02
C ASN A 17 -7.73 -6.91 -10.86
N ARG A 18 -8.83 -6.23 -10.49
CA ARG A 18 -9.77 -6.64 -9.44
C ARG A 18 -9.10 -6.92 -8.09
N TYR A 19 -8.08 -6.14 -7.73
CA TYR A 19 -7.39 -6.27 -6.43
C TYR A 19 -6.81 -7.68 -6.17
N LYS A 20 -6.42 -8.42 -7.21
CA LYS A 20 -5.85 -9.78 -7.08
C LYS A 20 -4.33 -9.80 -6.81
N GLY A 21 -3.68 -8.64 -6.81
CA GLY A 21 -2.23 -8.52 -6.85
C GLY A 21 -1.66 -8.78 -8.26
N LEU A 22 -0.57 -8.10 -8.57
CA LEU A 22 0.17 -8.20 -9.82
C LEU A 22 1.23 -9.30 -9.72
N GLU A 23 1.68 -9.80 -10.87
CA GLU A 23 2.83 -10.70 -10.91
C GLU A 23 4.11 -9.96 -10.55
N LEU A 24 5.05 -10.62 -9.87
CA LEU A 24 6.24 -9.97 -9.32
C LEU A 24 7.13 -9.31 -10.38
N ASP A 25 7.16 -9.81 -11.61
CA ASP A 25 7.92 -9.18 -12.70
C ASP A 25 7.31 -7.83 -13.09
N LYS A 26 5.97 -7.75 -13.12
CA LYS A 26 5.21 -6.52 -13.34
C LYS A 26 5.39 -5.53 -12.18
N VAL A 27 5.35 -6.03 -10.94
CA VAL A 27 5.65 -5.21 -9.74
C VAL A 27 7.07 -4.66 -9.79
N ARG A 28 8.06 -5.49 -10.14
CA ARG A 28 9.47 -5.09 -10.23
C ARG A 28 9.69 -3.98 -11.26
N GLU A 29 9.03 -4.06 -12.41
CA GLU A 29 9.11 -3.04 -13.45
C GLU A 29 8.59 -1.68 -12.95
N ILE A 30 7.40 -1.67 -12.36
CA ILE A 30 6.80 -0.46 -11.77
C ILE A 30 7.68 0.10 -10.65
N CYS A 31 8.13 -0.77 -9.73
CA CYS A 31 8.99 -0.36 -8.63
C CYS A 31 10.31 0.26 -9.12
N LYS A 32 10.89 -0.28 -10.19
CA LYS A 32 12.11 0.29 -10.80
C LYS A 32 11.86 1.71 -11.30
N CYS A 33 10.75 1.97 -12.00
CA CYS A 33 10.39 3.31 -12.47
C CYS A 33 10.21 4.29 -11.31
N ILE A 34 9.50 3.89 -10.24
CA ILE A 34 9.30 4.74 -9.06
C ILE A 34 10.64 5.04 -8.39
N LEU A 35 11.49 4.03 -8.14
CA LEU A 35 12.78 4.21 -7.49
C LEU A 35 13.74 5.09 -8.28
N ILE A 36 13.74 5.02 -9.61
CA ILE A 36 14.53 5.93 -10.45
C ILE A 36 14.05 7.38 -10.27
N GLY A 37 12.73 7.60 -10.22
CA GLY A 37 12.16 8.93 -9.96
C GLY A 37 12.51 9.46 -8.57
N LEU A 38 12.43 8.62 -7.54
CA LEU A 38 12.78 9.00 -6.17
C LEU A 38 14.27 9.26 -6.00
N ASP A 39 15.14 8.46 -6.61
CA ASP A 39 16.60 8.70 -6.59
C ASP A 39 16.94 10.09 -7.13
N TYR A 40 16.31 10.48 -8.24
CA TYR A 40 16.47 11.82 -8.81
C TYR A 40 15.92 12.92 -7.89
N LEU A 41 14.70 12.76 -7.36
CA LEU A 41 14.11 13.76 -6.44
C LEU A 41 14.96 13.95 -5.19
N HIS A 42 15.42 12.86 -4.57
CA HIS A 42 16.11 12.88 -3.29
C HIS A 42 17.56 13.35 -3.42
N ARG A 43 18.30 12.85 -4.41
CA ARG A 43 19.75 13.10 -4.52
C ARG A 43 20.09 14.31 -5.37
N GLU A 44 19.41 14.50 -6.49
CA GLU A 44 19.73 15.58 -7.42
C GLU A 44 18.97 16.87 -7.08
N LEU A 45 17.72 16.76 -6.61
CA LEU A 45 16.88 17.93 -6.34
C LEU A 45 16.72 18.26 -4.85
N GLY A 46 16.95 17.31 -3.93
CA GLY A 46 16.69 17.52 -2.50
C GLY A 46 15.21 17.74 -2.17
N ILE A 47 14.30 17.16 -2.98
CA ILE A 47 12.85 17.24 -2.82
C ILE A 47 12.32 15.98 -2.16
N ILE A 48 11.40 16.13 -1.22
CA ILE A 48 10.60 15.04 -0.63
C ILE A 48 9.20 15.15 -1.25
N HIS A 49 8.66 14.06 -1.80
CA HIS A 49 7.34 14.06 -2.42
C HIS A 49 6.22 14.18 -1.38
N THR A 50 6.35 13.47 -0.27
CA THR A 50 5.46 13.51 0.91
C THR A 50 4.04 12.95 0.73
N ASP A 51 3.63 12.52 -0.46
CA ASP A 51 2.30 11.96 -0.72
C ASP A 51 2.32 10.89 -1.82
N LEU A 52 3.28 9.97 -1.74
CA LEU A 52 3.33 8.82 -2.63
C LEU A 52 2.21 7.85 -2.31
N LYS A 53 1.42 7.54 -3.34
CA LYS A 53 0.32 6.58 -3.34
C LYS A 53 0.03 6.11 -4.76
N LEU A 54 -0.81 5.09 -4.92
CA LEU A 54 -1.13 4.55 -6.24
C LEU A 54 -1.76 5.57 -7.21
N GLU A 55 -2.42 6.59 -6.69
CA GLU A 55 -3.01 7.69 -7.45
C GLU A 55 -1.96 8.62 -8.07
N ASN A 56 -0.82 8.79 -7.39
CA ASN A 56 0.24 9.75 -7.75
C ASN A 56 1.37 9.09 -8.55
N VAL A 57 1.09 7.93 -9.14
CA VAL A 57 1.96 7.27 -10.12
C VAL A 57 1.13 6.91 -11.34
N LEU A 58 1.49 7.50 -12.49
CA LEU A 58 0.75 7.33 -13.74
C LEU A 58 1.56 6.50 -14.72
N LEU A 59 0.87 5.59 -15.42
CA LEU A 59 1.42 4.88 -16.57
C LEU A 59 1.70 5.85 -17.72
N LEU A 60 2.61 5.52 -18.62
CA LEU A 60 2.83 6.32 -19.84
C LEU A 60 1.69 6.18 -20.85
N SER A 61 0.96 5.06 -20.81
CA SER A 61 -0.17 4.76 -21.70
C SER A 61 -1.45 4.46 -20.92
N THR A 62 -2.60 4.78 -21.52
CA THR A 62 -3.91 4.39 -20.98
C THR A 62 -4.20 2.90 -21.17
N ILE A 63 -4.87 2.29 -20.19
CA ILE A 63 -5.25 0.89 -20.22
C ILE A 63 -6.39 0.71 -21.21
N ASN A 64 -6.10 0.09 -22.35
CA ASN A 64 -7.10 -0.20 -23.35
C ASN A 64 -7.82 -1.53 -23.05
N ALA A 65 -9.01 -1.45 -22.43
CA ALA A 65 -9.80 -2.62 -22.09
C ALA A 65 -10.28 -3.45 -23.31
N THR A 66 -10.23 -2.91 -24.52
CA THR A 66 -10.58 -3.63 -25.76
C THR A 66 -9.44 -4.52 -26.27
N GLN A 67 -8.21 -4.24 -25.83
CA GLN A 67 -7.03 -5.05 -26.14
C GLN A 67 -6.75 -6.11 -25.07
N ASP A 68 -7.62 -6.24 -24.06
CA ASP A 68 -7.58 -7.33 -23.10
C ASP A 68 -7.67 -8.66 -23.86
N PRO A 69 -6.65 -9.54 -23.81
CA PRO A 69 -6.66 -10.84 -24.47
C PRO A 69 -7.89 -11.69 -24.11
N ILE A 70 -8.58 -11.35 -23.00
CA ILE A 70 -9.73 -12.09 -22.48
C ILE A 70 -11.07 -11.36 -22.75
N ARG A 71 -11.06 -10.12 -23.28
CA ARG A 71 -12.27 -9.38 -23.69
C ARG A 71 -12.23 -8.97 -25.16
N SER A 72 -12.01 -9.92 -26.06
CA SER A 72 -12.50 -9.77 -27.44
C SER A 72 -14.03 -9.94 -27.48
N GLY A 73 -14.77 -8.89 -27.09
CA GLY A 73 -16.18 -8.68 -27.48
C GLY A 73 -17.26 -8.87 -26.39
N THR A 74 -17.53 -7.84 -25.56
CA THR A 74 -18.87 -7.31 -25.14
C THR A 74 -18.77 -6.34 -23.94
N PRO A 75 -19.65 -5.31 -23.84
CA PRO A 75 -19.58 -4.29 -22.79
C PRO A 75 -20.16 -4.79 -21.45
N PRO A 76 -19.65 -4.34 -20.28
CA PRO A 76 -20.20 -4.74 -18.99
C PRO A 76 -21.38 -3.86 -18.54
N ILE A 77 -22.47 -4.52 -18.16
CA ILE A 77 -23.59 -3.97 -17.38
C ILE A 77 -23.11 -3.75 -15.93
N LEU A 78 -23.30 -2.54 -15.42
CA LEU A 78 -23.02 -2.14 -14.03
C LEU A 78 -24.27 -2.38 -13.19
N GLU A 79 -24.29 -3.41 -12.36
CA GLU A 79 -25.24 -3.49 -11.24
C GLU A 79 -24.59 -2.96 -9.97
N ARG A 80 -25.31 -2.05 -9.29
CA ARG A 80 -24.96 -1.53 -7.97
C ARG A 80 -25.43 -2.53 -6.92
N PRO A 81 -24.64 -2.91 -5.89
CA PRO A 81 -25.17 -3.68 -4.79
C PRO A 81 -25.88 -2.76 -3.79
N GLU A 82 -27.16 -3.05 -3.54
CA GLU A 82 -27.96 -2.54 -2.43
C GLU A 82 -27.43 -3.07 -1.08
N GLY A 83 -27.61 -2.29 0.01
CA GLY A 83 -27.31 -2.73 1.40
C GLY A 83 -28.29 -3.80 1.90
N ILE A 84 -28.27 -4.39 3.10
CA ILE A 84 -27.74 -4.18 4.47
C ILE A 84 -27.84 -5.62 5.14
N PRO A 85 -27.90 -5.92 6.48
CA PRO A 85 -27.25 -5.46 7.72
C PRO A 85 -26.62 -6.59 8.62
N ASN A 86 -26.02 -6.14 9.74
CA ASN A 86 -25.81 -6.80 11.05
C ASN A 86 -24.58 -7.71 11.32
N GLY A 87 -23.64 -7.14 12.11
CA GLY A 87 -23.35 -7.53 13.50
C GLY A 87 -22.79 -8.93 13.83
N GLY A 88 -21.55 -8.95 14.34
CA GLY A 88 -21.08 -9.98 15.29
C GLY A 88 -19.78 -10.70 14.95
N ALA A 89 -18.85 -10.72 15.92
CA ALA A 89 -17.60 -11.49 16.00
C ALA A 89 -16.44 -11.07 15.06
N THR A 90 -15.63 -10.11 15.51
CA THR A 90 -14.33 -9.80 14.91
C THR A 90 -13.25 -9.94 15.96
N MET A 91 -12.38 -10.94 15.82
CA MET A 91 -10.93 -10.95 16.08
C MET A 91 -10.45 -12.40 15.84
N ASN A 92 -9.22 -12.60 15.36
CA ASN A 92 -8.61 -13.83 14.79
C ASN A 92 -8.74 -14.12 13.28
N ILE A 93 -9.37 -13.24 12.48
CA ILE A 93 -9.40 -13.40 11.01
C ILE A 93 -8.25 -12.66 10.31
N ILE A 94 -7.80 -11.51 10.85
CA ILE A 94 -6.83 -10.63 10.20
C ILE A 94 -5.41 -11.17 10.34
N GLU A 95 -5.01 -11.63 11.54
CA GLU A 95 -3.70 -12.24 11.78
C GLU A 95 -3.53 -13.54 10.98
N LYS A 96 -4.56 -14.41 10.98
CA LYS A 96 -4.60 -15.60 10.13
C LYS A 96 -4.55 -15.21 8.66
N LYS A 97 -5.30 -14.21 8.20
CA LYS A 97 -5.25 -13.77 6.80
C LYS A 97 -3.87 -13.26 6.43
N LEU A 98 -3.25 -12.36 7.20
CA LEU A 98 -1.97 -11.75 6.83
C LEU A 98 -0.82 -12.77 6.86
N LYS A 99 -0.71 -13.59 7.90
CA LYS A 99 0.29 -14.69 7.97
C LYS A 99 0.02 -15.80 6.96
N GLN A 100 -1.24 -16.19 6.74
CA GLN A 100 -1.61 -17.18 5.71
C GLN A 100 -1.39 -16.63 4.29
N ARG A 101 -1.54 -15.31 4.07
CA ARG A 101 -1.32 -14.66 2.77
C ARG A 101 0.16 -14.51 2.45
N ALA A 102 0.97 -14.08 3.42
CA ALA A 102 2.43 -14.09 3.29
C ALA A 102 2.94 -15.53 3.02
N ARG A 103 2.40 -16.53 3.73
CA ARG A 103 2.69 -17.96 3.49
C ARG A 103 2.17 -18.46 2.14
N ARG A 104 1.00 -18.02 1.65
CA ARG A 104 0.45 -18.40 0.32
C ARG A 104 1.24 -17.75 -0.82
N ALA A 105 1.67 -16.50 -0.66
CA ALA A 105 2.59 -15.85 -1.58
C ALA A 105 3.92 -16.61 -1.64
N ALA A 106 4.49 -16.97 -0.49
CA ALA A 106 5.69 -17.80 -0.40
C ALA A 106 5.52 -19.23 -0.95
N ALA A 107 4.38 -19.87 -0.71
CA ALA A 107 4.10 -21.23 -1.19
C ALA A 107 3.86 -21.29 -2.72
N ARG A 108 3.28 -20.24 -3.33
CA ARG A 108 3.18 -20.11 -4.80
C ARG A 108 4.55 -19.96 -5.47
N ILE A 109 5.55 -19.43 -4.77
CA ILE A 109 6.96 -19.36 -5.23
C ILE A 109 7.58 -20.76 -5.28
N SER A 110 7.25 -21.64 -4.32
CA SER A 110 7.73 -23.04 -4.28
C SER A 110 6.98 -23.96 -5.26
N GLY A 111 5.67 -23.77 -5.44
CA GLY A 111 4.82 -24.69 -6.20
C GLY A 111 4.92 -24.58 -7.73
N ARG A 112 5.38 -23.44 -8.28
CA ARG A 112 5.47 -23.24 -9.74
C ARG A 112 6.58 -24.06 -10.44
N ARG A 113 7.41 -24.81 -9.70
CA ARG A 113 8.32 -25.82 -10.26
C ARG A 113 7.63 -27.16 -10.56
N ALA A 114 6.38 -27.37 -10.11
CA ALA A 114 5.68 -28.63 -10.28
C ALA A 114 4.22 -28.40 -10.74
N SER A 115 3.90 -28.95 -11.92
CA SER A 115 2.55 -29.18 -12.45
C SER A 115 1.88 -28.05 -13.25
N MET A 116 1.97 -28.20 -14.58
CA MET A 116 0.86 -27.96 -15.48
C MET A 116 -0.19 -29.07 -15.30
N GLY A 117 -1.46 -28.70 -15.14
CA GLY A 117 -2.58 -29.61 -15.36
C GLY A 117 -3.75 -29.40 -14.41
N GLY A 118 -4.95 -29.15 -14.97
CA GLY A 118 -6.23 -29.36 -14.29
C GLY A 118 -7.21 -28.20 -14.35
N VAL A 119 -8.35 -28.44 -15.01
CA VAL A 119 -9.41 -27.49 -15.40
C VAL A 119 -10.57 -27.49 -14.39
N GLY A 120 -11.25 -26.35 -14.26
CA GLY A 120 -12.72 -26.33 -14.11
C GLY A 120 -13.30 -25.66 -12.86
N GLY A 121 -13.93 -24.49 -13.05
CA GLY A 121 -14.83 -23.86 -12.08
C GLY A 121 -15.16 -22.43 -12.50
N GLY A 122 -16.43 -22.15 -12.84
CA GLY A 122 -16.93 -20.91 -13.48
C GLY A 122 -16.26 -19.62 -12.99
N ALA A 123 -15.25 -19.18 -13.72
CA ALA A 123 -14.46 -18.01 -13.37
C ALA A 123 -15.08 -16.79 -14.03
N LYS A 124 -15.38 -15.75 -13.25
CA LYS A 124 -15.40 -14.38 -13.78
C LYS A 124 -14.17 -14.25 -14.66
N THR A 125 -14.34 -14.04 -15.97
CA THR A 125 -13.24 -14.02 -16.94
C THR A 125 -12.05 -13.28 -16.33
N ASN A 126 -10.92 -13.98 -16.18
CA ASN A 126 -9.69 -13.35 -15.71
C ASN A 126 -9.42 -12.20 -16.70
N ARG A 127 -9.00 -11.02 -16.25
CA ARG A 127 -8.49 -10.02 -17.18
C ARG A 127 -7.00 -10.26 -17.29
N SER A 128 -6.45 -10.25 -18.50
CA SER A 128 -4.99 -10.35 -18.63
C SER A 128 -4.39 -8.95 -18.58
N LEU A 129 -3.23 -8.86 -17.94
CA LEU A 129 -2.42 -7.65 -17.93
C LEU A 129 -1.33 -7.70 -19.01
N ASP A 130 -1.32 -8.75 -19.81
CA ASP A 130 -0.34 -8.92 -20.87
C ASP A 130 -0.62 -7.91 -21.99
N GLY A 131 0.42 -7.21 -22.44
CA GLY A 131 0.32 -6.15 -23.43
C GLY A 131 0.08 -4.74 -22.86
N ILE A 132 -0.11 -4.59 -21.54
CA ILE A 132 -0.12 -3.27 -20.91
C ILE A 132 1.33 -2.80 -20.74
N ASP A 133 1.67 -1.62 -21.25
CA ASP A 133 2.95 -0.96 -20.96
C ASP A 133 2.94 -0.44 -19.51
N LEU A 134 3.86 -0.97 -18.69
CA LEU A 134 3.95 -0.70 -17.27
C LEU A 134 4.94 0.42 -16.92
N LYS A 135 5.57 1.04 -17.93
CA LYS A 135 6.35 2.26 -17.70
C LYS A 135 5.48 3.32 -17.04
N CYS A 136 6.00 3.94 -15.99
CA CYS A 136 5.27 4.92 -15.21
C CYS A 136 6.15 6.08 -14.75
N LYS A 137 5.50 7.17 -14.31
CA LYS A 137 6.13 8.36 -13.71
C LYS A 137 5.43 8.73 -12.42
N VAL A 138 6.21 9.21 -11.46
CA VAL A 138 5.71 9.87 -10.24
C VAL A 138 5.20 11.26 -10.63
N VAL A 139 4.03 11.64 -10.12
CA VAL A 139 3.36 12.90 -10.43
C VAL A 139 2.78 13.53 -9.17
N ASP A 140 2.20 14.73 -9.31
CA ASP A 140 1.53 15.47 -8.24
C ASP A 140 2.46 15.89 -7.10
N PHE A 141 3.26 16.91 -7.39
CA PHE A 141 4.16 17.56 -6.43
C PHE A 141 3.46 18.66 -5.62
N GLY A 142 2.12 18.68 -5.57
CA GLY A 142 1.35 19.72 -4.86
C GLY A 142 1.62 19.74 -3.35
N SER A 143 1.98 18.59 -2.77
CA SER A 143 2.35 18.44 -1.36
C SER A 143 3.86 18.41 -1.12
N ALA A 144 4.66 18.36 -2.19
CA ALA A 144 6.10 18.17 -2.08
C ALA A 144 6.79 19.35 -1.37
N CYS A 145 7.89 19.07 -0.67
CA CYS A 145 8.68 20.07 0.03
C CYS A 145 10.18 19.86 -0.21
N TRP A 146 10.96 20.91 0.02
CA TRP A 146 12.42 20.81 0.02
C TRP A 146 12.88 20.25 1.37
N ALA A 147 13.91 19.40 1.35
CA ALA A 147 14.39 18.74 2.57
C ALA A 147 14.88 19.72 3.64
N ASP A 148 15.40 20.88 3.22
CA ASP A 148 15.86 21.99 4.08
C ASP A 148 14.75 23.00 4.43
N LYS A 149 13.56 22.88 3.81
CA LYS A 149 12.43 23.80 3.99
C LYS A 149 11.11 23.05 4.04
N GLN A 150 10.89 22.38 5.16
CA GLN A 150 9.65 21.65 5.44
C GLN A 150 8.52 22.61 5.82
N PHE A 151 7.37 22.50 5.14
CA PHE A 151 6.22 23.40 5.32
C PHE A 151 5.10 22.83 6.19
N ALA A 152 4.99 21.51 6.29
CA ALA A 152 3.97 20.80 7.05
C ALA A 152 4.60 19.65 7.85
N GLN A 153 4.11 19.40 9.06
CA GLN A 153 4.49 18.22 9.86
C GLN A 153 3.57 17.04 9.61
N GLU A 154 2.30 17.30 9.28
CA GLU A 154 1.38 16.25 8.85
C GLU A 154 1.45 16.09 7.33
N ILE A 155 2.12 15.02 6.91
CA ILE A 155 2.27 14.63 5.52
C ILE A 155 1.75 13.21 5.29
N GLN A 156 1.76 12.77 4.04
CA GLN A 156 1.39 11.43 3.57
C GLN A 156 -0.09 11.11 3.75
N THR A 157 -0.67 10.47 2.74
CA THR A 157 -1.96 9.81 2.86
C THR A 157 -1.88 8.68 3.91
N ARG A 158 -2.93 8.56 4.74
CA ARG A 158 -3.00 7.71 5.95
C ARG A 158 -2.35 6.34 5.83
N GLN A 159 -2.72 5.56 4.82
CA GLN A 159 -2.29 4.16 4.64
C GLN A 159 -0.82 4.02 4.21
N TYR A 160 -0.22 5.11 3.74
CA TYR A 160 1.16 5.19 3.26
C TYR A 160 2.04 5.99 4.22
N ARG A 161 1.50 6.40 5.37
CA ARG A 161 2.16 7.28 6.34
C ARG A 161 3.19 6.53 7.17
N SER A 162 4.36 7.12 7.30
CA SER A 162 5.52 6.57 7.98
C SER A 162 5.43 6.70 9.51
N PRO A 163 6.10 5.83 10.28
CA PRO A 163 6.10 5.91 11.74
C PRO A 163 6.71 7.21 12.24
N GLU A 164 7.75 7.76 11.59
CA GLU A 164 8.36 9.02 11.99
C GLU A 164 7.40 10.22 11.89
N VAL A 165 6.45 10.19 10.95
CA VAL A 165 5.42 11.21 10.79
C VAL A 165 4.32 11.04 11.84
N ILE A 166 3.88 9.81 12.11
CA ILE A 166 2.88 9.53 13.15
C ILE A 166 3.40 9.90 14.54
N LEU A 167 4.66 9.56 14.82
CA LEU A 167 5.33 9.89 16.08
C LEU A 167 5.83 11.35 16.14
N GLN A 168 5.61 12.12 15.07
CA GLN A 168 6.07 13.51 14.93
C GLN A 168 7.56 13.68 15.23
N SER A 169 8.40 12.68 14.92
CA SER A 169 9.84 12.69 15.22
C SER A 169 10.67 13.52 14.25
N GLY A 170 10.03 14.12 13.24
CA GLY A 170 10.67 14.72 12.07
C GLY A 170 10.80 13.71 10.95
N TYR A 171 10.71 14.17 9.70
CA TYR A 171 10.78 13.29 8.52
C TYR A 171 11.88 13.73 7.56
N SER A 172 12.23 12.83 6.65
CA SER A 172 13.24 13.02 5.61
C SER A 172 12.80 12.27 4.34
N PHE A 173 13.71 12.11 3.38
CA PHE A 173 13.56 11.24 2.21
C PHE A 173 13.07 9.82 2.54
N SER A 174 13.33 9.33 3.77
CA SER A 174 12.84 8.04 4.27
C SER A 174 11.32 7.91 4.26
N ALA A 175 10.58 9.02 4.43
CA ALA A 175 9.12 9.01 4.42
C ALA A 175 8.59 8.53 3.06
N ASP A 176 9.17 9.01 1.95
CA ASP A 176 8.83 8.53 0.61
C ASP A 176 9.19 7.06 0.42
N MET A 177 10.32 6.61 0.98
CA MET A 177 10.73 5.20 0.91
C MET A 177 9.76 4.28 1.66
N TRP A 178 9.18 4.74 2.77
CA TRP A 178 8.12 4.03 3.47
C TRP A 178 6.85 3.92 2.62
N SER A 179 6.37 5.04 2.06
CA SER A 179 5.19 5.03 1.17
C SER A 179 5.41 4.15 -0.06
N PHE A 180 6.63 4.15 -0.63
CA PHE A 180 7.02 3.25 -1.71
C PHE A 180 6.88 1.77 -1.31
N ALA A 181 7.29 1.39 -0.10
CA ALA A 181 7.13 0.02 0.38
C ALA A 181 5.64 -0.38 0.52
N CYS A 182 4.79 0.54 0.98
CA CYS A 182 3.34 0.36 1.01
C CYS A 182 2.76 0.17 -0.40
N ILE A 183 3.17 0.97 -1.38
CA ILE A 183 2.79 0.81 -2.80
C ILE A 183 3.23 -0.56 -3.32
N ALA A 184 4.49 -0.96 -3.11
CA ALA A 184 5.00 -2.24 -3.60
C ALA A 184 4.23 -3.44 -3.04
N PHE A 185 3.87 -3.39 -1.75
CA PHE A 185 3.02 -4.40 -1.12
C PHE A 185 1.61 -4.42 -1.73
N GLU A 186 0.98 -3.27 -1.92
CA GLU A 186 -0.36 -3.18 -2.49
C GLU A 186 -0.40 -3.66 -3.95
N LEU A 187 0.64 -3.35 -4.72
CA LEU A 187 0.80 -3.87 -6.08
C LEU A 187 0.92 -5.40 -6.08
N ALA A 188 1.71 -5.98 -5.18
CA ALA A 188 1.94 -7.43 -5.12
C ALA A 188 0.75 -8.22 -4.58
N THR A 189 -0.03 -7.64 -3.66
CA THR A 189 -1.10 -8.36 -2.94
C THR A 189 -2.51 -7.97 -3.37
N GLY A 190 -2.67 -6.76 -3.93
CA GLY A 190 -3.95 -6.12 -4.17
C GLY A 190 -4.61 -5.53 -2.92
N GLU A 191 -3.90 -5.53 -1.77
CA GLU A 191 -4.42 -5.06 -0.48
C GLU A 191 -3.48 -4.00 0.11
N MET A 192 -4.06 -2.99 0.76
CA MET A 192 -3.28 -2.00 1.51
C MET A 192 -2.50 -2.68 2.65
N MET A 193 -1.24 -2.26 2.84
CA MET A 193 -0.38 -2.83 3.90
C MET A 193 -0.92 -2.51 5.30
N PHE A 194 -1.37 -1.27 5.51
CA PHE A 194 -1.93 -0.80 6.76
C PHE A 194 -3.28 -0.13 6.51
N THR A 195 -4.29 -0.51 7.29
CA THR A 195 -5.64 0.06 7.24
C THR A 195 -6.08 0.39 8.67
N PRO A 196 -5.45 1.39 9.29
CA PRO A 196 -5.72 1.70 10.69
C PRO A 196 -7.15 2.20 10.86
N LYS A 197 -7.72 2.00 12.05
CA LYS A 197 -9.08 2.42 12.40
C LYS A 197 -9.08 3.08 13.76
N GLY A 198 -9.88 4.13 13.92
CA GLY A 198 -10.23 4.64 15.25
C GLY A 198 -11.27 3.73 15.92
N GLY A 199 -11.21 3.61 17.25
CA GLY A 199 -12.15 2.82 18.05
C GLY A 199 -12.40 3.41 19.43
N GLN A 200 -13.31 2.79 20.19
CA GLN A 200 -13.48 3.17 21.59
C GLN A 200 -12.23 2.80 22.38
N GLY A 201 -11.53 3.81 22.90
CA GLY A 201 -10.35 3.63 23.73
C GLY A 201 -9.02 3.54 22.99
N PHE A 202 -8.95 3.79 21.68
CA PHE A 202 -7.69 4.02 20.97
C PHE A 202 -7.90 4.90 19.73
N SER A 203 -6.92 5.75 19.46
CA SER A 203 -6.83 6.58 18.26
C SER A 203 -6.43 5.74 17.05
N GLU A 204 -6.68 6.28 15.87
CA GLU A 204 -6.24 5.66 14.62
C GLU A 204 -4.70 5.57 14.58
N ASP A 205 -3.98 6.53 15.17
CA ASP A 205 -2.51 6.57 15.22
C ASP A 205 -1.93 5.44 16.07
N GLU A 206 -2.55 5.19 17.23
CA GLU A 206 -2.22 4.05 18.07
C GLU A 206 -2.45 2.71 17.35
N ASP A 207 -3.58 2.56 16.64
CA ASP A 207 -3.84 1.34 15.85
C ASP A 207 -2.82 1.19 14.71
N HIS A 208 -2.44 2.29 14.07
CA HIS A 208 -1.48 2.26 12.97
C HIS A 208 -0.09 1.81 13.44
N LEU A 209 0.40 2.38 14.54
CA LEU A 209 1.67 1.97 15.15
C LEU A 209 1.62 0.53 15.64
N ALA A 210 0.48 0.09 16.19
CA ALA A 210 0.28 -1.31 16.59
C ALA A 210 0.41 -2.26 15.39
N MET A 211 -0.24 -1.95 14.26
CA MET A 211 -0.12 -2.75 13.04
C MET A 211 1.33 -2.80 12.52
N MET A 212 2.07 -1.68 12.58
CA MET A 212 3.48 -1.66 12.22
C MET A 212 4.31 -2.56 13.13
N MET A 213 4.07 -2.51 14.44
CA MET A 213 4.78 -3.33 15.43
C MET A 213 4.47 -4.82 15.31
N GLU A 214 3.22 -5.18 14.99
CA GLU A 214 2.81 -6.56 14.72
C GLU A 214 3.55 -7.16 13.51
N LEU A 215 3.84 -6.33 12.49
CA LEU A 215 4.50 -6.76 11.26
C LEU A 215 6.03 -6.73 11.35
N LEU A 216 6.60 -5.65 11.88
CA LEU A 216 8.03 -5.32 11.82
C LEU A 216 8.75 -5.51 13.16
N GLY A 217 8.01 -5.77 14.25
CA GLY A 217 8.55 -5.85 15.59
C GLY A 217 8.60 -4.49 16.30
N LYS A 218 9.27 -4.45 17.45
CA LYS A 218 9.31 -3.25 18.29
C LYS A 218 9.89 -2.07 17.51
N ILE A 219 9.20 -0.93 17.58
CA ILE A 219 9.74 0.34 17.05
C ILE A 219 11.08 0.62 17.79
N PRO A 220 12.11 1.19 17.13
CA PRO A 220 13.40 1.50 17.78
C PRO A 220 13.33 2.75 18.67
N ARG A 221 13.84 2.68 19.91
CA ARG A 221 13.74 3.79 20.91
C ARG A 221 14.16 5.17 20.40
N LYS A 222 15.15 5.23 19.50
CA LYS A 222 15.67 6.47 18.91
C LYS A 222 14.65 7.32 18.13
N ILE A 223 13.52 6.74 17.72
CA ILE A 223 12.48 7.45 16.96
C ILE A 223 11.36 8.00 17.86
N TRP A 224 11.32 7.62 19.14
CA TRP A 224 10.43 8.27 20.08
C TRP A 224 11.04 9.58 20.55
N ARG A 225 10.25 10.66 20.51
CA ARG A 225 10.56 11.89 21.26
C ARG A 225 10.24 11.67 22.74
N PHE A 226 11.13 11.01 23.47
CA PHE A 226 11.02 10.86 24.93
C PHE A 226 11.73 12.00 25.68
N GLU A 227 11.44 13.25 25.34
CA GLU A 227 11.79 14.35 26.27
C GLU A 227 10.63 14.72 27.19
N GLU A 228 9.39 14.29 26.93
CA GLU A 228 8.24 14.78 27.72
C GLU A 228 7.35 13.71 28.37
N ASP A 229 7.45 12.41 28.07
CA ASP A 229 6.59 11.42 28.75
C ASP A 229 7.16 9.98 28.87
N PRO A 230 7.75 9.61 30.02
CA PRO A 230 8.15 8.24 30.35
C PRO A 230 6.97 7.24 30.41
N GLU A 231 5.73 7.72 30.60
CA GLU A 231 4.55 6.87 30.60
C GLU A 231 4.13 6.47 29.19
N ALA A 232 4.50 7.21 28.13
CA ALA A 232 4.12 6.87 26.75
C ALA A 232 4.72 5.53 26.27
N GLU A 233 5.92 5.14 26.73
CA GLU A 233 6.47 3.80 26.49
C GLU A 233 5.58 2.76 27.19
N VAL A 234 5.30 2.98 28.47
CA VAL A 234 4.45 2.09 29.27
C VAL A 234 3.02 2.03 28.72
N TRP A 235 2.47 3.11 28.18
CA TRP A 235 1.12 3.21 27.63
C TRP A 235 0.98 2.51 26.28
N VAL A 236 1.88 2.78 25.34
CA VAL A 236 1.92 2.12 24.03
C VAL A 236 2.16 0.62 24.22
N TYR A 237 3.14 0.24 25.05
CA TYR A 237 3.36 -1.17 25.35
C TYR A 237 2.19 -1.79 26.13
N ARG A 238 1.58 -1.11 27.12
CA ARG A 238 0.44 -1.67 27.88
C ARG A 238 -0.81 -1.81 27.04
N LYS A 239 -1.18 -0.86 26.17
CA LYS A 239 -2.38 -0.98 25.31
C LYS A 239 -2.19 -1.93 24.14
N ILE A 240 -1.00 -1.97 23.53
CA ILE A 240 -0.67 -2.96 22.49
C ILE A 240 -0.64 -4.37 23.10
N THR A 241 -0.08 -4.53 24.32
CA THR A 241 -0.14 -5.81 25.05
C THR A 241 -1.58 -6.11 25.50
N TYR A 242 -2.39 -5.13 25.89
CA TYR A 242 -3.82 -5.33 26.20
C TYR A 242 -4.62 -5.80 24.99
N ARG A 243 -4.29 -5.34 23.78
CA ARG A 243 -4.85 -5.90 22.53
C ARG A 243 -4.40 -7.35 22.32
N GLN A 244 -3.17 -7.71 22.70
CA GLN A 244 -2.73 -9.11 22.68
C GLN A 244 -3.39 -9.96 23.78
N VAL A 245 -3.72 -9.40 24.95
CA VAL A 245 -4.29 -10.12 26.11
C VAL A 245 -5.82 -10.22 26.05
N GLN A 246 -6.53 -9.26 25.45
CA GLN A 246 -8.00 -9.30 25.25
C GLN A 246 -8.40 -10.16 24.02
N VAL A 247 -7.43 -10.78 23.34
CA VAL A 247 -7.61 -11.65 22.16
C VAL A 247 -7.30 -13.12 22.50
N PHE A 248 -7.02 -13.44 23.76
CA PHE A 248 -7.00 -14.80 24.31
C PHE A 248 -8.27 -15.10 25.12
#